data_AF-A0A958YA64-F1
#
_entry.id   AF-A0A958YA64-F1
#
_cell.length_a   1.000
_cell.length_b   1.000
_cell.length_c   1.000
_cell.angle_alpha   90.00
_cell.angle_beta   90.00
_cell.angle_gamma   90.00
#
_symmetry.space_group_name_H-M   'P 1'
#
loop_
_entity.id
_entity.type
_entity.pdbx_description
1 polymer ?
#
loop_
_entity_poly.entity_id
_entity_poly.type
_entity_poly.pdbx_seq_one_letter_code
_entity_poly.pdbx_strand_id
1 'polypeptide(L)' 'LSHDHKWDVFDQIMISTNFFERRSGSLTFATADVFDEEFLKLFNGPYKGTPFRTYVGTKYKGGYSDHFPVYMILEKI' A
#
# COMPACT_ATOMS: atom_id res chain seq x y z
N LEU A 1 -1.97 3.52 -8.17
CA LEU A 1 -1.95 3.20 -9.62
C LEU A 1 -0.98 4.13 -10.34
N SER A 2 -0.56 3.79 -11.56
CA SER A 2 0.18 4.73 -12.41
C SER A 2 -0.68 5.20 -13.58
N HIS A 3 -0.83 6.51 -13.76
CA HIS A 3 -1.46 7.15 -14.92
C HIS A 3 -0.45 8.13 -15.54
N ASP A 4 -0.28 8.14 -16.86
CA ASP A 4 0.69 9.01 -17.57
C ASP A 4 2.11 9.02 -16.98
N HIS A 5 2.62 7.85 -16.61
CA HIS A 5 3.94 7.68 -15.95
C HIS A 5 4.09 8.38 -14.59
N LYS A 6 2.99 8.80 -13.96
CA LYS A 6 2.95 9.32 -12.59
C LYS A 6 2.31 8.32 -11.67
N TRP A 7 2.82 8.22 -10.45
CA TRP A 7 2.22 7.42 -9.39
C TRP A 7 1.16 8.23 -8.66
N ASP A 8 -0.06 7.70 -8.69
CA ASP A 8 -1.20 8.23 -7.96
C ASP A 8 -1.56 7.27 -6.83
N VAL A 9 -1.72 7.84 -5.63
CA VAL A 9 -2.16 7.10 -4.44
C VAL A 9 -3.69 7.16 -4.38
N PHE A 10 -4.34 6.13 -4.93
CA PHE A 10 -5.80 6.04 -4.94
C PHE A 10 -6.35 5.31 -3.72
N ASP A 11 -5.61 4.33 -3.21
CA ASP A 11 -6.02 3.53 -2.05
C ASP A 11 -5.91 4.37 -0.77
N GLN A 12 -7.00 4.43 0.00
CA GLN A 12 -7.13 5.33 1.16
C GLN A 12 -7.77 4.61 2.35
N ILE A 13 -7.25 4.88 3.54
CA ILE A 13 -7.87 4.49 4.81
C ILE A 13 -8.33 5.77 5.50
N MET A 14 -9.65 5.94 5.65
CA MET A 14 -10.23 7.09 6.35
C MET A 14 -10.49 6.72 7.81
N ILE A 15 -10.03 7.56 8.74
CA ILE A 15 -10.21 7.35 10.18
C ILE A 15 -10.88 8.55 10.83
N SER A 16 -11.60 8.27 11.92
CA SER A 16 -12.20 9.30 12.75
C SER A 16 -11.15 10.10 13.51
N THR A 17 -11.46 11.37 13.82
CA THR A 17 -10.53 12.29 14.47
C THR A 17 -10.09 11.86 15.88
N ASN A 18 -10.89 11.05 16.57
CA ASN A 18 -10.56 10.54 17.90
C ASN A 18 -9.32 9.62 17.91
N PHE A 19 -8.89 9.08 16.77
CA PHE A 19 -7.63 8.34 16.68
C PHE A 19 -6.39 9.25 16.81
N PHE A 20 -6.54 10.57 16.80
CA PHE A 20 -5.44 11.51 17.07
C PHE A 20 -5.41 11.99 18.53
N GLU A 21 -6.37 11.56 19.36
CA GLU A 21 -6.45 11.92 20.76
C GLU A 21 -5.64 10.93 21.64
N ARG A 22 -4.54 11.41 22.22
CA ARG A 22 -3.70 10.62 23.13
C ARG A 22 -4.35 10.54 24.52
N ARG A 23 -5.06 9.45 24.79
CA ARG A 23 -5.66 9.15 26.11
C ARG A 23 -5.16 7.80 26.60
N SER A 24 -4.85 7.69 27.89
CA SER A 24 -4.46 6.40 28.48
C SER A 24 -5.55 5.34 28.23
N GLY A 25 -5.13 4.21 27.68
CA GLY A 25 -5.99 3.09 27.28
C GLY A 25 -6.62 3.23 25.90
N SER A 26 -6.40 4.33 25.15
CA SER A 26 -6.91 4.49 23.77
C SER A 26 -5.95 3.93 22.73
N LEU A 27 -6.50 3.61 21.55
CA LEU A 27 -5.72 3.41 20.33
C LEU A 27 -5.51 4.77 19.66
N THR A 28 -4.27 5.09 19.33
CA THR A 28 -3.86 6.32 18.67
C THR A 28 -3.16 6.01 17.35
N PHE A 29 -3.38 6.84 16.34
CA PHE A 29 -2.64 6.83 15.08
C PHE A 29 -1.14 7.01 15.32
N ALA A 30 -0.34 6.06 14.84
CA ALA A 30 1.11 6.14 14.87
C ALA A 30 1.67 6.53 13.50
N THR A 31 1.37 5.75 12.46
CA THR A 31 1.83 6.01 11.09
C THR A 31 0.91 5.37 10.06
N ALA A 32 1.03 5.79 8.81
CA ALA A 32 0.44 5.13 7.64
C ALA A 32 1.47 5.12 6.51
N ASP A 33 1.46 4.06 5.71
CA ASP A 33 2.40 3.90 4.60
C ASP A 33 1.83 3.00 3.50
N VAL A 34 2.54 2.99 2.36
CA VAL A 34 2.36 2.02 1.29
C VAL A 34 3.28 0.83 1.58
N PHE A 35 2.72 -0.38 1.63
CA PHE A 35 3.51 -1.59 1.81
C PHE A 35 4.06 -2.06 0.46
N ASP A 36 5.29 -1.65 0.15
CA ASP A 36 5.96 -1.90 -1.12
C ASP A 36 7.17 -2.85 -0.97
N GLU A 37 7.05 -3.90 -0.18
CA GLU A 37 8.13 -4.87 0.03
C GLU A 37 8.67 -5.49 -1.28
N GLU A 38 9.95 -5.86 -1.29
CA GLU A 38 10.64 -6.35 -2.50
C GLU A 38 9.96 -7.56 -3.15
N PHE A 39 9.33 -8.43 -2.36
CA PHE A 39 8.62 -9.59 -2.90
C PHE A 39 7.33 -9.21 -3.65
N LEU A 40 6.77 -8.02 -3.39
CA LEU A 40 5.62 -7.48 -4.12
C LEU A 40 6.03 -6.80 -5.42
N LYS A 41 7.32 -6.66 -5.71
CA LYS A 41 7.85 -5.91 -6.84
C LYS A 41 8.38 -6.82 -7.93
N LEU A 42 8.32 -6.36 -9.17
CA LEU A 42 9.11 -6.94 -10.25
C LEU A 42 10.60 -6.69 -10.00
N PHE A 43 11.37 -7.76 -9.89
CA PHE A 43 12.81 -7.70 -9.57
C PHE A 43 13.68 -7.17 -10.72
N ASN A 44 13.29 -7.45 -11.98
CA ASN A 44 14.09 -7.19 -13.18
C ASN A 44 13.25 -6.69 -14.37
N GLY A 45 13.95 -6.15 -15.38
CA GLY A 45 13.36 -5.70 -16.63
C GLY A 45 12.90 -4.24 -16.61
N PRO A 46 12.26 -3.76 -17.68
CA PRO A 46 11.90 -2.36 -17.86
C PRO A 46 10.87 -1.85 -16.85
N TYR A 47 10.16 -2.76 -16.14
CA TYR A 47 9.15 -2.43 -15.14
C TYR A 47 9.62 -2.78 -13.71
N LYS A 48 10.94 -2.86 -13.48
CA LYS A 48 11.50 -3.12 -12.16
C LYS A 48 10.94 -2.13 -11.13
N GLY A 49 10.58 -2.65 -9.95
CA GLY A 49 10.01 -1.87 -8.85
C GLY A 49 8.50 -1.62 -8.94
N THR A 50 7.83 -1.99 -10.04
CA THR A 50 6.36 -1.97 -10.12
C THR A 50 5.74 -3.23 -9.49
N PRO A 51 4.45 -3.22 -9.12
CA PRO A 51 3.78 -4.39 -8.56
C PRO A 51 3.97 -5.64 -9.42
N PHE A 52 4.34 -6.75 -8.78
CA PHE A 52 4.34 -8.06 -9.40
C PHE A 52 2.90 -8.54 -9.56
N ARG A 53 2.34 -8.24 -10.74
CA ARG A 53 0.92 -8.42 -11.03
C ARG A 53 0.53 -9.89 -11.21
N THR A 54 -0.66 -10.25 -10.76
CA THR A 54 -1.24 -11.58 -11.00
C THR A 54 -1.54 -11.82 -12.47
N TYR A 55 -2.06 -10.80 -13.17
CA TYR A 55 -2.40 -10.85 -14.60
C TYR A 55 -1.86 -9.63 -15.35
N VAL A 56 -1.57 -9.83 -16.64
CA VAL A 56 -1.32 -8.75 -17.62
C VAL A 56 -2.21 -9.02 -18.82
N GLY A 57 -3.29 -8.23 -18.96
CA GLY A 57 -4.37 -8.55 -19.88
C GLY A 57 -5.00 -9.90 -19.53
N THR A 58 -5.08 -10.80 -20.51
CA THR A 58 -5.59 -12.17 -20.31
C THR A 58 -4.53 -13.16 -19.82
N LYS A 59 -3.26 -12.75 -19.72
CA LYS A 59 -2.15 -13.65 -19.38
C LYS A 59 -1.89 -13.66 -17.88
N TYR A 60 -1.98 -14.85 -17.27
CA TYR A 60 -1.54 -15.07 -15.89
C TYR A 60 -0.01 -14.96 -15.77
N LYS A 61 0.44 -14.23 -14.74
CA LYS A 61 1.85 -13.98 -14.42
C LYS A 61 2.26 -14.55 -13.07
N GLY A 62 1.31 -14.88 -12.19
CA GLY A 62 1.58 -15.50 -10.89
C GLY A 62 2.04 -14.56 -9.79
N GLY A 63 1.97 -13.25 -10.00
CA GLY A 63 2.19 -12.27 -8.95
C GLY A 63 1.00 -12.07 -8.01
N TYR A 64 1.14 -11.13 -7.08
CA TYR A 64 0.22 -10.95 -5.95
C TYR A 64 -0.94 -10.00 -6.24
N SER A 65 -0.65 -8.83 -6.81
CA SER A 65 -1.61 -7.73 -7.01
C SER A 65 -1.10 -6.77 -8.07
N ASP A 66 -1.99 -6.08 -8.74
CA ASP A 66 -1.63 -4.99 -9.65
C ASP A 66 -1.33 -3.66 -8.95
N HIS A 67 -1.68 -3.54 -7.65
CA HIS A 67 -1.38 -2.40 -6.77
C HIS A 67 -0.67 -2.81 -5.49
N PHE A 68 0.04 -1.86 -4.87
CA PHE A 68 0.59 -2.03 -3.52
C PHE A 68 -0.50 -1.74 -2.46
N PRO A 69 -0.59 -2.55 -1.39
CA PRO A 69 -1.52 -2.27 -0.30
C PRO A 69 -1.09 -1.04 0.50
N VAL A 70 -2.07 -0.31 1.04
CA VAL A 70 -1.86 0.73 2.05
C VAL A 70 -2.20 0.19 3.43
N TYR A 71 -1.49 0.67 4.44
CA TYR A 71 -1.75 0.28 5.82
C TYR A 71 -1.57 1.44 6.78
N MET A 72 -2.07 1.25 7.99
CA MET A 72 -1.84 2.15 9.11
C MET A 72 -1.49 1.35 10.36
N ILE A 73 -0.67 1.94 11.23
CA ILE A 73 -0.33 1.40 12.54
C ILE A 73 -1.03 2.24 13.61
N LEU A 74 -1.69 1.55 14.52
CA LEU A 74 -2.25 2.12 15.74
C LEU A 74 -1.43 1.64 16.93
N GLU A 75 -1.12 2.56 17.84
CA GLU A 75 -0.45 2.25 19.10
C GLU A 75 -1.43 2.42 20.28
N LYS A 76 -1.25 1.60 21.32
CA LYS A 76 -1.96 1.77 22.58
C LYS A 76 -1.16 2.71 23.48
N ILE A 77 -1.80 3.77 23.96
CA ILE A 77 -1.24 4.74 24.91
C ILE A 77 -1.52 4.32 26.35
#